data_AF-A0A353ZUN1-F1
#
_entry.id   AF-A0A353ZUN1-F1
#
_cell.length_a   1.000
_cell.length_b   1.000
_cell.length_c   1.000
_cell.angle_alpha   90.00
_cell.angle_beta   90.00
_cell.angle_gamma   90.00
#
_symmetry.space_group_name_H-M   'P 1'
#
loop_
_entity.id
_entity.type
_entity.pdbx_description
1 polymer ?
#
loop_
_entity_poly.entity_id
_entity_poly.type
_entity_poly.pdbx_seq_one_letter_code
_entity_poly.pdbx_strand_id
1 'polypeptide(L)' 'MTTHDLPAALAEIVDDFQALTEPERLQLLLEFSRELPELPDRLKDHPELLEQVVECQSPLFLTIETEKNDA' A
#
# COMPACT_ATOMS: atom_id res chain seq x y z
N MET A 1 -19.82 -1.98 6.24
CA MET A 1 -19.06 -2.91 5.37
C MET A 1 -18.68 -4.08 6.23
N THR A 2 -19.04 -5.30 5.86
CA THR A 2 -18.76 -6.50 6.66
C THR A 2 -17.28 -6.85 6.51
N THR A 3 -16.48 -6.54 7.53
CA THR A 3 -15.03 -6.78 7.66
C THR A 3 -14.62 -8.27 7.62
N HIS A 4 -15.54 -9.19 7.36
CA HIS A 4 -15.31 -10.64 7.50
C HIS A 4 -14.44 -11.31 6.42
N ASP A 5 -14.09 -10.60 5.35
CA ASP A 5 -13.33 -11.17 4.22
C ASP A 5 -11.89 -10.64 4.10
N LEU A 6 -11.41 -9.82 5.05
CA LEU A 6 -10.04 -9.32 5.02
C LEU A 6 -9.04 -10.32 5.62
N PRO A 7 -7.85 -10.50 5.00
CA PRO A 7 -6.71 -11.13 5.67
C PRO A 7 -6.45 -10.49 7.03
N ALA A 8 -6.02 -11.29 8.02
CA ALA A 8 -5.86 -10.84 9.41
C ALA A 8 -5.01 -9.57 9.53
N ALA A 9 -3.89 -9.49 8.80
CA ALA A 9 -3.03 -8.31 8.80
C ALA A 9 -3.74 -7.04 8.30
N LEU A 10 -4.62 -7.14 7.30
CA LEU A 10 -5.40 -5.99 6.82
C LEU A 10 -6.53 -5.62 7.79
N ALA A 11 -7.12 -6.61 8.47
CA ALA A 11 -8.13 -6.35 9.50
C ALA A 11 -7.54 -5.60 10.69
N GLU A 12 -6.34 -5.98 11.14
CA GLU A 12 -5.62 -5.29 12.22
C GLU A 12 -5.35 -3.82 11.89
N ILE A 13 -4.86 -3.53 10.68
CA ILE A 13 -4.66 -2.15 10.20
C ILE A 13 -5.97 -1.36 10.25
N VAL A 14 -7.09 -1.94 9.80
CA VAL A 14 -8.39 -1.28 9.83
C VAL A 14 -8.83 -0.97 11.27
N ASP A 15 -8.65 -1.91 12.19
CA ASP A 15 -9.00 -1.73 13.59
C ASP A 15 -8.16 -0.62 14.26
N ASP A 16 -6.85 -0.56 13.96
CA ASP A 16 -5.96 0.51 14.43
C ASP A 16 -6.44 1.89 13.96
N PHE A 17 -6.76 2.05 12.68
CA PHE A 17 -7.29 3.32 12.17
C PHE A 17 -8.62 3.70 12.84
N GLN A 18 -9.50 2.74 13.12
CA GLN A 18 -10.78 3.00 13.77
C GLN A 18 -10.62 3.44 15.24
N ALA A 19 -9.59 2.97 15.93
CA ALA A 19 -9.29 3.33 17.32
C ALA A 19 -8.73 4.75 17.48
N LEU A 20 -8.21 5.36 16.42
CA LEU A 20 -7.56 6.68 16.44
C LEU A 20 -8.52 7.84 16.12
N THR A 21 -8.19 9.02 16.67
CA THR A 21 -8.81 10.30 16.26
C THR A 21 -8.32 10.74 14.88
N GLU A 22 -9.06 11.65 14.23
CA GLU A 22 -8.71 12.10 12.86
C GLU A 22 -7.28 12.65 12.71
N PRO A 23 -6.75 13.49 13.63
CA PRO A 23 -5.35 13.93 13.54
C PRO A 23 -4.34 12.79 13.72
N GLU A 24 -4.63 11.82 14.59
CA GLU A 24 -3.76 10.65 14.83
C GLU A 24 -3.75 9.71 13.63
N ARG A 25 -4.87 9.56 12.92
CA ARG A 25 -4.92 8.79 11.66
C ARG A 25 -3.98 9.37 10.60
N LEU A 26 -3.89 10.68 10.48
CA LEU A 26 -2.95 11.31 9.56
C LEU A 26 -1.51 10.97 9.92
N GLN A 27 -1.18 10.99 11.21
CA GLN A 27 0.15 10.61 11.70
C GLN A 27 0.44 9.13 11.38
N LEU A 28 -0.52 8.22 11.60
CA LEU A 28 -0.38 6.81 11.25
C LEU A 28 -0.18 6.59 9.75
N LEU A 29 -0.92 7.31 8.88
CA LEU A 29 -0.71 7.25 7.42
C LEU A 29 0.71 7.67 7.03
N LEU A 30 1.26 8.69 7.69
CA LEU A 30 2.63 9.13 7.45
C LEU A 30 3.65 8.09 7.92
N GLU A 31 3.40 7.41 9.02
CA GLU A 31 4.24 6.30 9.52
C GLU A 31 4.27 5.17 8.49
N PHE A 32 3.10 4.69 8.05
CA PHE A 32 3.00 3.68 6.98
C PHE A 32 3.75 4.10 5.71
N SER A 33 3.60 5.36 5.28
CA SER A 33 4.27 5.85 4.07
C SER A 33 5.81 5.80 4.16
N ARG A 34 6.36 5.97 5.36
CA ARG A 34 7.82 5.96 5.60
C ARG A 34 8.38 4.56 5.77
N GLU A 35 7.54 3.60 6.15
CA GLU A 35 7.90 2.18 6.30
C GLU A 35 7.81 1.39 4.98
N LEU A 36 7.23 1.99 3.93
CA LEU A 36 7.22 1.37 2.61
C LEU A 36 8.65 1.09 2.15
N PRO A 37 8.94 -0.14 1.68
CA PRO A 37 10.26 -0.50 1.18
C PRO A 37 10.60 0.32 -0.07
N GLU A 38 11.90 0.51 -0.30
CA GLU A 38 12.36 1.08 -1.57
C GLU A 38 11.98 0.18 -2.75
N LEU A 39 11.85 0.79 -3.93
CA LEU A 39 11.64 0.06 -5.16
C LEU A 39 12.83 -0.89 -5.42
N PRO A 40 12.58 -2.15 -5.81
CA PRO A 40 13.62 -3.06 -6.25
C PRO A 40 14.47 -2.45 -7.38
N ASP A 41 15.78 -2.72 -7.39
CA ASP A 41 16.73 -2.12 -8.34
C ASP A 41 16.28 -2.26 -9.81
N ARG A 42 15.70 -3.41 -10.18
CA ARG A 42 15.19 -3.69 -11.53
C ARG A 42 14.05 -2.77 -11.98
N LEU A 43 13.33 -2.13 -11.06
CA LEU A 43 12.25 -1.17 -11.35
C LEU A 43 12.70 0.28 -11.21
N LYS A 44 13.75 0.52 -10.40
CA LYS A 44 14.25 1.87 -10.09
C LYS A 44 14.76 2.61 -11.34
N ASP A 45 15.44 1.89 -12.22
CA ASP A 45 16.03 2.44 -13.46
C ASP A 45 15.16 2.18 -14.71
N HIS A 46 14.00 1.54 -14.53
CA HIS A 46 13.13 1.09 -15.61
C HIS A 46 11.68 1.57 -15.42
N PRO A 47 11.42 2.89 -15.53
CA PRO A 47 10.09 3.47 -15.35
C PRO A 47 9.05 2.93 -16.36
N GLU A 48 9.48 2.39 -17.50
CA GLU A 48 8.63 1.74 -18.50
C GLU A 48 7.98 0.44 -17.99
N LEU A 49 8.45 -0.12 -16.87
CA LEU A 49 7.87 -1.31 -16.23
C LEU A 49 6.78 -0.97 -15.21
N LEU A 50 6.54 0.32 -14.97
CA LEU A 50 5.50 0.82 -14.08
C LEU A 50 4.37 1.47 -14.88
N GLU A 51 3.15 1.30 -14.41
CA GLU A 51 1.96 1.92 -14.99
C GLU A 51 1.55 3.13 -14.15
N GLN A 52 1.22 4.24 -14.82
CA GLN A 52 0.72 5.44 -14.15
C GLN A 52 -0.76 5.27 -13.79
N VAL A 53 -1.11 5.56 -12.53
CA VAL A 53 -2.50 5.65 -12.08
C VAL A 53 -3.03 7.05 -12.34
N VAL A 54 -3.73 7.22 -13.46
CA VAL A 54 -4.16 8.53 -13.97
C VAL A 54 -5.29 9.17 -13.14
N GLU A 55 -5.97 8.38 -12.33
CA GLU A 55 -7.03 8.81 -11.44
C GLU A 55 -6.50 9.62 -10.23
N CYS A 56 -5.21 9.50 -9.92
CA CYS A 56 -4.59 10.20 -8.80
C CYS A 56 -4.21 11.65 -9.15
N GLN A 57 -4.41 12.55 -8.19
CA GLN A 57 -4.02 13.97 -8.34
C GLN A 57 -2.49 14.18 -8.26
N SER A 58 -1.79 13.28 -7.57
CA SER A 58 -0.33 13.22 -7.56
C SER A 58 0.16 12.11 -8.50
N PRO A 59 1.35 12.24 -9.10
CA PRO A 59 1.95 11.14 -9.87
C PRO A 59 2.08 9.89 -9.00
N LEU A 60 1.36 8.83 -9.37
CA LEU A 60 1.42 7.51 -8.73
C LEU A 60 1.71 6.47 -9.80
N PHE A 61 2.66 5.59 -9.51
CA PHE A 61 3.11 4.53 -10.41
C PHE A 61 3.11 3.21 -9.65
N LEU A 62 2.60 2.15 -10.28
CA LEU A 62 2.59 0.82 -9.71
C LEU A 62 2.79 -0.25 -10.78
N THR A 63 3.20 -1.43 -10.35
CA THR A 63 3.17 -2.65 -11.14
C THR A 63 2.75 -3.78 -10.23
N ILE A 64 2.18 -4.85 -10.79
CA ILE A 64 1.68 -5.99 -10.01
C ILE A 64 2.39 -7.23 -10.52
N GLU A 65 3.03 -7.93 -9.60
CA GLU A 65 3.69 -9.20 -9.87
C GLU A 65 3.17 -10.25 -8.91
N THR A 66 3.06 -11.47 -9.42
CA THR A 66 2.67 -12.64 -8.62
C THR A 66 3.74 -13.69 -8.78
N GLU A 67 4.28 -14.17 -7.67
CA GLU A 67 5.11 -15.37 -7.70
C GLU A 67 4.19 -16.59 -7.87
N LYS A 68 4.61 -17.55 -8.70
CA LYS A 68 3.98 -18.87 -8.65
C LYS A 68 4.31 -19.48 -7.30
N ASN A 69 3.31 -19.57 -6.44
CA ASN A 69 3.38 -20.44 -5.28
C ASN A 69 3.28 -21.88 -5.79
N ASP A 70 4.41 -22.45 -6.24
CA ASP A 70 4.51 -23.87 -6.57
C ASP A 70 4.36 -24.67 -5.27
N ALA A 71 3.12 -25.06 -4.98
CA ALA A 71 2.75 -26.07 -3.99
C ALA A 71 2.57 -27.43 -4.67
#